data_AF-A0A484X5Q9-F1
#
_entry.id   AF-A0A484X5Q9-F1
#
_cell.length_a   1.000
_cell.length_b   1.000
_cell.length_c   1.000
_cell.angle_alpha   90.00
_cell.angle_beta   90.00
_cell.angle_gamma   90.00
#
_symmetry.space_group_name_H-M   'P 1'
#
loop_
_entity.id
_entity.type
_entity.pdbx_description
1 polymer ?
#
loop_
_entity_poly.entity_id
_entity_poly.type
_entity_poly.pdbx_seq_one_letter_code
_entity_poly.pdbx_strand_id
1 'polypeptide(L)'
;MVKKTGITTTIGSNLTSWLSTTGIIKAATDGVSKTLNKLTKDYNAASDRIDAQVARYKEQFTQLDVLMTSLNSTSQLLNTAVRKQQ
;
A
#
# COMPACT_ATOMS: atom_id res chain seq x y z
N MET A 1 -35.42 -36.89 -39.78
CA MET A 1 -34.99 -36.35 -38.47
C MET A 1 -34.16 -35.10 -38.73
N VAL A 2 -34.74 -33.91 -38.56
CA VAL A 2 -34.08 -32.64 -38.87
C VAL A 2 -32.97 -32.39 -37.84
N LYS A 3 -31.78 -32.03 -38.33
CA LYS A 3 -30.54 -31.72 -37.62
C LYS A 3 -30.75 -30.92 -36.32
N LYS A 4 -30.98 -31.60 -35.19
CA LYS A 4 -31.01 -30.94 -33.86
C LYS A 4 -29.63 -30.50 -33.36
N THR A 5 -28.58 -30.94 -34.03
CA THR A 5 -27.16 -30.57 -33.86
C THR A 5 -26.70 -29.65 -35.00
N GLY A 6 -27.48 -28.62 -35.32
CA GLY A 6 -27.06 -27.56 -36.24
C GLY A 6 -26.10 -26.57 -35.56
N ILE A 7 -25.33 -25.82 -36.36
CA ILE A 7 -24.42 -24.74 -35.92
C ILE A 7 -25.10 -23.79 -34.92
N THR A 8 -26.41 -23.57 -35.06
CA THR A 8 -27.23 -22.76 -34.15
C THR A 8 -27.31 -23.31 -32.72
N THR A 9 -27.41 -24.64 -32.54
CA THR A 9 -27.43 -25.28 -31.21
C THR A 9 -26.09 -25.13 -30.50
N THR A 10 -24.99 -25.32 -31.23
CA THR A 10 -23.63 -25.16 -30.69
C THR A 10 -23.36 -23.70 -30.28
N ILE A 11 -23.76 -22.74 -31.12
CA ILE A 11 -23.65 -21.31 -30.79
C ILE A 11 -24.49 -20.96 -29.57
N GLY A 12 -25.73 -21.43 -29.49
CA GLY A 12 -26.61 -21.19 -28.34
C GLY A 12 -26.04 -21.73 -27.03
N SER A 13 -25.53 -22.97 -27.04
CA SER A 13 -24.92 -23.59 -25.85
C SER A 13 -23.68 -22.84 -25.35
N ASN A 14 -22.82 -22.38 -26.27
CA ASN A 14 -21.63 -21.61 -25.90
C ASN A 14 -22.00 -20.24 -25.34
N LEU A 15 -22.99 -19.57 -25.95
CA LEU A 15 -23.48 -18.28 -25.48
C LEU A 15 -24.12 -18.40 -24.08
N THR A 16 -24.95 -19.43 -23.85
CA THR A 16 -25.50 -19.71 -22.52
C THR A 16 -24.41 -20.01 -21.49
N SER A 17 -23.37 -20.76 -21.88
CA SER A 17 -22.23 -21.06 -21.00
C SER A 17 -21.47 -19.78 -20.61
N TRP A 18 -21.18 -18.91 -21.58
CA TRP A 18 -20.48 -17.64 -21.34
C TRP A 18 -21.28 -16.66 -20.49
N LEU A 19 -22.59 -16.58 -20.69
CA LEU A 19 -23.51 -15.73 -19.93
C LEU A 19 -23.98 -16.35 -18.60
N SER A 20 -23.62 -17.61 -18.33
CA SER A 20 -24.02 -18.27 -17.10
C SER A 20 -23.37 -17.60 -15.88
N THR A 21 -23.95 -17.84 -14.70
CA THR A 21 -23.43 -17.37 -13.41
C THR A 21 -22.07 -17.95 -13.03
N THR A 22 -21.56 -18.91 -13.81
CA THR A 22 -20.20 -19.48 -13.67
C THR A 22 -19.37 -19.30 -14.95
N GLY A 23 -19.89 -18.53 -15.91
CA GLY A 23 -19.30 -18.32 -17.22
C GLY A 23 -18.10 -17.38 -17.21
N ILE A 24 -17.46 -17.24 -18.37
CA ILE A 24 -16.24 -16.44 -18.55
C ILE A 24 -16.44 -14.96 -18.18
N ILE A 25 -17.64 -14.40 -18.39
CA ILE A 25 -17.93 -13.01 -18.06
C ILE A 25 -17.94 -12.80 -16.55
N LYS A 26 -18.57 -13.71 -15.80
CA LYS A 26 -18.55 -13.72 -14.33
C LYS A 26 -17.12 -13.84 -13.82
N ALA A 27 -16.31 -14.75 -14.37
CA ALA A 27 -14.91 -14.92 -13.97
C ALA A 27 -14.09 -13.64 -14.20
N ALA A 28 -14.33 -12.94 -15.32
CA ALA A 28 -13.70 -11.65 -15.59
C ALA A 28 -14.16 -10.56 -14.60
N THR A 29 -15.46 -10.48 -14.30
CA THR A 29 -15.99 -9.55 -13.28
C THR A 29 -15.38 -9.81 -11.91
N ASP A 30 -15.35 -11.08 -11.47
CA ASP A 30 -14.75 -11.46 -10.20
C ASP A 30 -13.25 -11.15 -10.16
N GLY A 31 -12.54 -11.33 -11.28
CA GLY A 31 -11.13 -10.95 -11.45
C GLY A 31 -10.89 -9.44 -11.31
N VAL A 32 -11.76 -8.63 -11.92
CA VAL A 32 -11.72 -7.16 -11.78
C VAL A 32 -12.02 -6.75 -10.35
N SER A 33 -13.06 -7.30 -9.71
CA SER A 33 -13.37 -7.02 -8.30
C SER A 33 -12.23 -7.41 -7.36
N LYS A 34 -11.57 -8.55 -7.60
CA LYS A 34 -10.36 -8.97 -6.85
C LYS A 34 -9.22 -7.98 -7.03
N THR A 35 -8.97 -7.54 -8.26
CA THR A 35 -7.93 -6.55 -8.57
C THR A 35 -8.23 -5.22 -7.89
N LEU A 36 -9.47 -4.75 -7.94
CA LEU A 36 -9.90 -3.52 -7.25
C LEU A 36 -9.72 -3.63 -5.74
N ASN A 37 -10.18 -4.72 -5.13
CA ASN A 37 -10.01 -4.96 -3.70
C ASN A 37 -8.54 -5.04 -3.29
N LYS A 38 -7.69 -5.63 -4.14
CA LYS A 38 -6.24 -5.66 -3.93
C LYS A 38 -5.66 -4.24 -3.99
N LEU A 39 -6.05 -3.45 -4.99
CA LEU A 39 -5.60 -2.07 -5.13
C LEU A 39 -5.97 -1.21 -3.92
N THR A 40 -7.20 -1.35 -3.40
CA THR A 40 -7.62 -0.66 -2.16
C THR A 40 -6.78 -1.08 -0.95
N LYS A 41 -6.49 -2.38 -0.80
CA LYS A 41 -5.63 -2.87 0.29
C LYS A 41 -4.20 -2.35 0.18
N ASP A 42 -3.63 -2.39 -1.02
CA ASP A 42 -2.28 -1.90 -1.28
C ASP A 42 -2.18 -0.39 -1.02
N TYR A 43 -3.20 0.38 -1.40
CA TYR A 43 -3.32 1.80 -1.11
C TYR A 43 -3.35 2.08 0.39
N ASN A 44 -4.23 1.41 1.14
CA ASN A 44 -4.33 1.60 2.59
C ASN A 44 -3.02 1.22 3.28
N ALA A 45 -2.40 0.09 2.90
CA ALA A 45 -1.11 -0.33 3.45
C ALA A 45 0.01 0.67 3.14
N ALA A 46 -0.01 1.32 1.97
CA ALA A 46 0.93 2.38 1.65
C ALA A 46 0.69 3.64 2.50
N SER A 47 -0.57 4.03 2.68
CA SER A 47 -0.95 5.15 3.56
C SER A 47 -0.46 4.93 4.99
N ASP A 48 -0.74 3.76 5.57
CA ASP A 48 -0.32 3.41 6.94
C ASP A 48 1.21 3.46 7.09
N ARG A 49 1.94 3.01 6.07
CA ARG A 49 3.41 3.09 6.05
C ARG A 49 3.92 4.52 6.01
N ILE A 50 3.29 5.39 5.21
CA ILE A 50 3.64 6.81 5.13
C ILE A 50 3.42 7.47 6.50
N ASP A 51 2.26 7.25 7.11
CA ASP A 51 1.94 7.83 8.42
C ASP A 51 2.94 7.38 9.51
N ALA A 52 3.27 6.08 9.54
CA ALA A 52 4.27 5.55 10.46
C ALA A 52 5.67 6.15 10.22
N GLN A 53 6.07 6.36 8.97
CA GLN A 53 7.35 6.98 8.63
C GLN A 53 7.39 8.46 9.03
N VAL A 54 6.31 9.21 8.79
CA VAL A 54 6.19 10.61 9.20
C VAL A 54 6.25 10.74 10.72
N ALA A 55 5.54 9.88 11.46
CA ALA A 55 5.60 9.85 12.93
C ALA A 55 7.02 9.61 13.42
N ARG A 56 7.70 8.59 12.87
CA ARG A 56 9.11 8.30 13.21
C ARG A 56 10.03 9.48 12.91
N TYR A 57 9.87 10.16 11.78
CA TYR A 57 10.69 11.33 11.45
C TYR A 57 10.44 12.51 12.39
N LYS A 58 9.21 12.72 12.85
CA LYS A 58 8.91 13.73 13.88
C LYS A 58 9.63 13.41 15.19
N GLU A 59 9.57 12.16 15.65
CA GLU A 59 10.28 11.73 16.86
C GLU A 59 11.79 11.91 16.74
N GLN A 60 12.37 11.49 15.61
CA GLN A 60 13.80 11.66 15.33
C GLN A 60 14.20 13.13 15.31
N PHE A 61 13.37 14.00 14.74
CA PHE A 61 13.62 15.44 14.72
C PHE A 61 13.66 16.02 16.15
N THR A 62 12.70 15.66 17.01
CA THR A 62 12.70 16.07 18.42
C THR A 62 13.94 15.55 19.16
N GLN A 63 14.36 14.31 18.91
CA GLN A 63 15.59 13.77 19.51
C GLN A 63 16.84 14.52 19.05
N LEU A 64 16.91 14.92 17.77
CA LEU A 64 18.00 15.73 17.25
C LEU A 64 18.06 17.12 17.91
N ASP A 65 16.91 17.74 18.19
CA ASP A 65 16.82 19.03 18.89
C ASP A 65 17.35 18.93 20.34
N VAL A 66 16.97 17.87 21.05
CA VAL A 66 17.49 17.58 22.40
C VAL A 66 18.99 17.34 22.38
N LEU A 67 19.48 16.57 21.39
CA LEU A 67 20.91 16.31 21.23
C LEU A 67 21.67 17.61 20.94
N MET A 68 21.17 18.45 20.04
CA MET A 68 21.77 19.74 19.71
C MET A 68 21.86 20.66 20.94
N THR A 69 20.78 20.74 21.72
CA THR A 69 20.75 21.49 22.98
C THR A 69 21.79 20.96 23.97
N SER A 70 21.88 19.63 24.12
CA SER A 70 22.84 18.97 25.01
C SER A 70 24.29 19.22 24.58
N LEU A 71 24.58 19.16 23.29
CA LEU A 71 25.90 19.46 22.72
C LEU A 71 26.28 20.93 22.94
N ASN A 72 25.33 21.86 22.79
CA ASN A 72 25.56 23.28 23.07
C ASN A 72 25.91 23.51 24.55
N SER A 73 25.17 22.93 25.48
CA SER A 73 25.49 23.01 26.92
C SER A 73 26.85 22.41 27.24
N THR A 74 27.20 21.27 26.64
CA THR A 74 28.51 20.63 26.83
C THR A 74 29.65 21.51 26.30
N SER A 75 29.47 22.11 25.13
CA SER A 75 30.45 23.05 24.55
C SER A 75 30.68 24.26 25.47
N GLN A 76 29.62 24.82 26.06
CA GLN A 76 29.75 25.93 27.02
C GLN A 76 30.51 25.52 28.29
N LEU A 77 30.25 24.32 28.82
CA LEU A 77 30.98 23.77 29.97
C LEU A 77 32.46 23.57 29.65
N LEU A 78 32.78 22.98 28.50
CA LEU A 78 34.17 22.75 28.08
C LEU A 78 34.93 24.07 27.90
N ASN A 79 34.32 25.06 27.25
CA ASN A 79 34.90 26.40 27.12
C ASN A 79 35.21 27.05 28.48
N THR A 80 34.31 26.86 29.45
CA THR A 80 34.50 27.38 30.81
C THR A 80 35.63 26.65 31.54
N ALA A 81 35.73 25.32 31.38
CA ALA A 81 36.79 24.52 31.99
C ALA A 81 38.17 24.89 31.44
N VAL A 82 38.31 25.05 30.12
CA VAL A 82 39.56 25.49 29.47
C VAL A 82 40.00 26.86 29.98
N ARG A 83 39.07 27.82 30.10
CA ARG A 83 39.36 29.16 30.64
C ARG A 83 39.79 29.18 32.11
N LYS A 84 39.43 28.17 32.90
CA LYS A 84 39.87 28.06 34.32
C LYS A 84 41.27 27.46 34.47
N GLN A 85 41.86 26.91 33.41
CA GLN A 85 43.20 26.31 33.42
C GLN A 85 44.27 27.21 32.77
N GLN A 86 43.91 28.42 32.34
CA GLN A 86 44.82 29.47 31.85
C GLN A 86 44.90 30.58 32.89
#